data_AF-A0AAN8P7D5-F1
#
_entry.id   AF-A0AAN8P7D5-F1
#
_cell.length_a   1.000
_cell.length_b   1.000
_cell.length_c   1.000
_cell.angle_alpha   90.00
_cell.angle_beta   90.00
_cell.angle_gamma   90.00
#
_symmetry.space_group_name_H-M   'P 1'
#
loop_
_entity.id
_entity.type
_entity.pdbx_description
1 polymer ?
#
loop_
_entity_poly.entity_id
_entity_poly.type
_entity_poly.pdbx_seq_one_letter_code
_entity_poly.pdbx_strand_id
1 'polypeptide(L)'
;MKITVRCCTLVLKRYFRSKSLIVLSCILILAGIGKLANTRDLFSGGNSVVTRVKVKTTTLRTPILLNPERLKRVVLNKKLNQLNAKKNATEMKMKWLREKVERLNRMVPKPEVVHVEVNEVVPVNKNIHIFYYAWYENEAVDGAWQHWNHEYLKNWRQNDKKVYPTGRHKPPDDIGSNFYPKLGCYSSRDQNVLNTHMRQIRDVGVGVLIVSWYPPGMSDGPSKSSDTVFRQLLDTAEKFQLKVSPHVEPYVGRNPLNFLQHLKYFTKTYGSHPALYRMKRRNRNLIVYYVYDSYRTPAFAWKELLATNGNISVRGTEEDGIFLGLLVDASHKVEIKRARFDGFYTYFATNGFSYGSTWKNWKTLAAMARQQDLIFVPSVGPGYVDTRIRPWNSANTRHRRHGKYYEVGWRTALSADVQHISITSFNEWHEGTQIEPAVRKTIQNYSYLDYEPEGPDFYMNLTKFWVNTYTKKNFNTKSNYH
;
A
#
# COMPACT_ATOMS: atom_id res chain seq x y z
N MET A 1 5.19 12.46 -49.57
CA MET A 1 4.25 11.42 -49.07
C MET A 1 4.46 10.12 -49.85
N LYS A 2 5.48 9.31 -49.51
CA LYS A 2 5.71 7.93 -50.03
C LYS A 2 6.84 7.14 -49.31
N ILE A 3 7.48 7.70 -48.28
CA ILE A 3 8.52 7.02 -47.49
C ILE A 3 8.01 6.50 -46.13
N THR A 4 6.87 6.98 -45.63
CA THR A 4 6.31 6.57 -44.33
C THR A 4 5.56 5.24 -44.35
N VAL A 5 5.21 4.71 -45.53
CA VAL A 5 4.39 3.48 -45.63
C VAL A 5 5.23 2.19 -45.54
N ARG A 6 6.53 2.23 -45.90
CA ARG A 6 7.41 1.04 -45.86
C ARG A 6 7.90 0.66 -44.45
N CYS A 7 7.97 1.60 -43.50
CA CYS A 7 8.35 1.29 -42.11
C CYS A 7 7.22 0.62 -41.32
N CYS A 8 5.95 1.02 -41.53
CA CYS A 8 4.82 0.40 -40.83
C CYS A 8 4.60 -1.07 -41.23
N THR A 9 4.86 -1.46 -42.48
CA THR A 9 4.68 -2.85 -42.94
C THR A 9 5.74 -3.80 -42.37
N LEU A 10 6.96 -3.31 -42.11
CA LEU A 10 8.05 -4.10 -41.52
C LEU A 10 7.86 -4.32 -40.01
N VAL A 11 7.30 -3.35 -39.28
CA VAL A 11 6.98 -3.48 -37.85
C VAL A 11 5.79 -4.41 -37.64
N LEU A 12 4.75 -4.33 -38.48
CA LEU A 12 3.61 -5.26 -38.45
C LEU A 12 4.00 -6.70 -38.79
N LYS A 13 4.87 -6.93 -39.79
CA LYS A 13 5.37 -8.29 -40.10
C LYS A 13 6.21 -8.90 -38.98
N ARG A 14 6.97 -8.11 -38.21
CA ARG A 14 7.70 -8.58 -37.02
C ARG A 14 6.77 -8.86 -35.84
N TYR A 15 5.69 -8.09 -35.68
CA TYR A 15 4.70 -8.29 -34.63
C TYR A 15 3.82 -9.54 -34.85
N PHE A 16 3.49 -9.87 -36.11
CA PHE A 16 2.74 -11.09 -36.43
C PHE A 16 3.60 -12.37 -36.36
N ARG A 17 4.89 -12.31 -36.68
CA ARG A 17 5.80 -13.46 -36.52
C ARG A 17 6.02 -13.86 -35.06
N SER A 18 5.98 -12.93 -34.09
CA SER A 18 6.14 -13.27 -32.67
C SER A 18 4.88 -13.94 -32.08
N LYS A 19 3.68 -13.59 -32.56
CA LYS A 19 2.44 -14.24 -32.12
C LYS A 19 2.30 -15.67 -32.64
N SER A 20 2.75 -15.97 -33.87
CA SER A 20 2.78 -17.34 -34.39
C SER A 20 3.73 -18.26 -33.62
N LEU A 21 4.86 -17.74 -33.13
CA LEU A 21 5.81 -18.49 -32.29
C LEU A 21 5.27 -18.78 -30.88
N ILE A 22 4.48 -17.86 -30.31
CA ILE A 22 3.83 -18.06 -29.01
C ILE A 22 2.69 -19.10 -29.11
N VAL A 23 1.92 -19.08 -30.20
CA VAL A 23 0.86 -20.08 -30.44
C VAL A 23 1.44 -21.48 -30.69
N LEU A 24 2.57 -21.61 -31.42
CA LEU A 24 3.25 -22.90 -31.59
C LEU A 24 3.82 -23.44 -30.26
N SER A 25 4.31 -22.57 -29.37
CA SER A 25 4.80 -22.99 -28.05
C SER A 25 3.68 -23.52 -27.14
N CYS A 26 2.46 -22.99 -27.26
CA CYS A 26 1.30 -23.49 -26.52
C CYS A 26 0.76 -24.82 -27.08
N ILE A 27 0.86 -25.06 -28.39
CA ILE A 27 0.44 -26.33 -29.01
C ILE A 27 1.40 -27.48 -28.66
N LEU A 28 2.71 -27.21 -28.54
CA LEU A 28 3.69 -28.23 -28.09
C LEU A 28 3.56 -28.59 -26.61
N ILE A 29 3.10 -27.65 -25.76
CA ILE A 29 2.84 -27.92 -24.34
C ILE A 29 1.53 -28.72 -24.16
N LEU A 30 0.53 -28.52 -25.02
CA LEU A 30 -0.71 -29.32 -25.00
C LEU A 30 -0.52 -30.73 -25.59
N ALA A 31 0.40 -30.93 -26.54
CA ALA A 31 0.76 -32.26 -27.04
C ALA A 31 1.57 -33.12 -26.05
N GLY A 32 2.22 -32.50 -25.05
CA GLY A 32 2.97 -33.18 -23.99
C GLY A 32 2.14 -33.70 -22.82
N ILE A 33 0.89 -33.23 -22.66
CA ILE A 33 0.00 -33.61 -21.55
C ILE A 33 -0.98 -34.74 -21.96
N GLY A 34 -1.05 -35.08 -23.26
CA GLY A 34 -1.90 -36.17 -23.80
C GLY A 34 -1.31 -37.58 -23.73
N LYS A 35 -0.17 -37.81 -23.07
CA LYS A 35 0.55 -39.10 -23.09
C LYS A 35 0.57 -39.90 -21.77
N LEU A 36 -0.33 -39.63 -20.83
CA LEU A 36 -0.43 -40.38 -19.56
C LEU A 36 -1.83 -40.92 -19.21
N ALA A 37 -2.74 -40.98 -20.18
CA ALA A 37 -4.04 -41.63 -19.99
C ALA A 37 -4.44 -42.43 -21.23
N ASN A 38 -3.88 -43.62 -21.39
CA ASN A 38 -4.51 -44.70 -22.15
C ASN A 38 -3.76 -46.02 -21.92
N THR A 39 -4.32 -46.88 -21.08
CA THR A 39 -4.24 -48.34 -21.24
C THR A 39 -5.51 -48.93 -20.65
N ARG A 40 -6.50 -49.17 -21.52
CA ARG A 40 -7.50 -50.21 -21.32
C ARG A 40 -7.54 -51.07 -22.57
N ASP A 41 -7.54 -52.36 -22.28
CA ASP A 41 -7.99 -53.49 -23.07
C ASP A 41 -7.09 -53.99 -24.20
N LEU A 42 -6.54 -55.20 -23.95
CA LEU A 42 -6.29 -56.24 -24.94
C LEU A 42 -6.06 -57.56 -24.19
N PHE A 43 -7.06 -58.44 -24.21
CA PHE A 43 -6.99 -59.81 -24.73
C PHE A 43 -8.04 -60.75 -24.10
N SER A 44 -8.92 -61.18 -24.99
CA SER A 44 -9.85 -62.29 -24.93
C SER A 44 -9.18 -63.66 -24.82
N GLY A 45 -9.86 -64.61 -24.15
CA GLY A 45 -9.99 -65.98 -24.66
C GLY A 45 -9.41 -67.11 -23.81
N GLY A 46 -10.30 -68.00 -23.34
CA GLY A 46 -10.11 -69.44 -23.55
C GLY A 46 -9.93 -70.35 -22.33
N ASN A 47 -10.86 -71.31 -22.23
CA ASN A 47 -10.76 -72.68 -21.68
C ASN A 47 -10.88 -72.83 -20.15
N SER A 48 -12.02 -73.33 -19.66
CA SER A 48 -12.48 -74.74 -19.50
C SER A 48 -12.47 -75.05 -17.99
N VAL A 49 -13.45 -75.69 -17.36
CA VAL A 49 -13.87 -77.08 -17.50
C VAL A 49 -15.26 -77.24 -16.86
N VAL A 50 -16.18 -77.86 -17.58
CA VAL A 50 -17.43 -78.42 -17.04
C VAL A 50 -17.07 -79.69 -16.26
N THR A 51 -17.31 -79.71 -14.96
CA THR A 51 -17.25 -80.95 -14.18
C THR A 51 -18.63 -81.25 -13.61
N ARG A 52 -19.28 -82.27 -14.19
CA ARG A 52 -20.46 -82.94 -13.61
C ARG A 52 -20.06 -83.56 -12.26
N VAL A 53 -20.69 -83.14 -11.18
CA VAL A 53 -20.67 -83.90 -9.92
C VAL A 53 -22.08 -84.39 -9.61
N LYS A 54 -22.16 -85.71 -9.45
CA LYS A 54 -23.35 -86.51 -9.18
C LYS A 54 -24.09 -86.04 -7.92
N VAL A 55 -25.41 -85.97 -8.05
CA VAL A 55 -26.35 -85.96 -6.93
C VAL A 55 -26.20 -87.26 -6.14
N LYS A 56 -25.86 -87.15 -4.85
CA LYS A 56 -26.18 -88.16 -3.85
C LYS A 56 -27.15 -87.54 -2.86
N THR A 57 -28.39 -88.01 -2.95
CA THR A 57 -29.46 -87.81 -1.97
C THR A 57 -28.99 -88.41 -0.64
N THR A 58 -28.92 -87.61 0.41
CA THR A 58 -28.95 -88.11 1.79
C THR A 58 -29.88 -87.22 2.59
N THR A 59 -30.77 -87.89 3.30
CA THR A 59 -31.96 -87.41 4.00
C THR A 59 -31.64 -86.49 5.19
N LEU A 60 -32.42 -85.40 5.25
CA LEU A 60 -32.86 -84.60 6.41
C LEU A 60 -32.09 -84.74 7.74
N ARG A 61 -31.36 -83.67 8.10
CA ARG A 61 -31.37 -83.12 9.46
C ARG A 61 -31.70 -81.63 9.41
N THR A 62 -32.64 -81.25 10.27
CA THR A 62 -33.27 -79.95 10.50
C THR A 62 -32.34 -78.73 10.34
N PRO A 63 -32.79 -77.63 9.69
CA PRO A 63 -32.05 -76.38 9.70
C PRO A 63 -32.17 -75.73 11.09
N ILE A 64 -31.04 -75.42 11.72
CA ILE A 64 -31.00 -74.49 12.84
C ILE A 64 -31.43 -73.13 12.28
N LEU A 65 -32.65 -72.71 12.59
CA LEU A 65 -33.14 -71.35 12.40
C LEU A 65 -32.21 -70.39 13.16
N LEU A 66 -31.26 -69.79 12.44
CA LEU A 66 -30.54 -68.61 12.93
C LEU A 66 -31.55 -67.48 13.06
N ASN A 67 -31.93 -67.16 14.30
CA ASN A 67 -32.89 -66.11 14.63
C ASN A 67 -32.50 -64.79 13.91
N PRO A 68 -33.36 -64.24 13.03
CA PRO A 68 -33.09 -63.01 12.26
C PRO A 68 -32.75 -61.80 13.14
N GLU A 69 -33.28 -61.73 14.37
CA GLU A 69 -32.94 -60.73 15.39
C GLU A 69 -31.45 -60.78 15.78
N ARG A 70 -30.88 -61.99 15.88
CA ARG A 70 -29.49 -62.20 16.31
C ARG A 70 -28.52 -61.75 15.21
N LEU A 71 -28.83 -62.02 13.95
CA LEU A 71 -28.04 -61.56 12.80
C LEU A 71 -28.09 -60.03 12.65
N LYS A 72 -29.27 -59.41 12.83
CA LYS A 72 -29.42 -57.95 12.84
C LYS A 72 -28.61 -57.29 13.96
N ARG A 73 -28.62 -57.85 15.18
CA ARG A 73 -27.80 -57.35 16.31
C ARG A 73 -26.31 -57.45 16.04
N VAL A 74 -25.83 -58.56 15.45
CA VAL A 74 -24.40 -58.72 15.12
C VAL A 74 -23.94 -57.70 14.07
N VAL A 75 -24.74 -57.46 13.02
CA VAL A 75 -24.43 -56.47 12.00
C VAL A 75 -24.48 -55.04 12.56
N LEU A 76 -25.48 -54.73 13.40
CA LEU A 76 -25.61 -53.43 14.06
C LEU A 76 -24.44 -53.16 15.00
N ASN A 77 -24.04 -54.14 15.81
CA ASN A 77 -22.88 -54.02 16.71
C ASN A 77 -21.58 -53.83 15.92
N LYS A 78 -21.41 -54.50 14.78
CA LYS A 78 -20.22 -54.34 13.92
C LYS A 78 -20.17 -52.93 13.30
N LYS A 79 -21.31 -52.39 12.86
CA LYS A 79 -21.42 -51.00 12.37
C LYS A 79 -21.18 -49.98 13.49
N LEU A 80 -21.71 -50.21 14.69
CA LEU A 80 -21.52 -49.34 15.85
C LEU A 80 -20.04 -49.31 16.28
N ASN A 81 -19.38 -50.46 16.30
CA ASN A 81 -17.95 -50.57 16.60
C ASN A 81 -17.09 -49.86 15.54
N GLN A 82 -17.45 -49.93 14.25
CA GLN A 82 -16.76 -49.18 13.19
C GLN A 82 -17.00 -47.67 13.30
N LEU A 83 -18.21 -47.23 13.67
CA LEU A 83 -18.51 -45.81 13.90
C LEU A 83 -17.75 -45.28 15.12
N ASN A 84 -17.71 -46.04 16.22
CA ASN A 84 -16.96 -45.69 17.42
C ASN A 84 -15.44 -45.68 17.15
N ALA A 85 -14.92 -46.61 16.36
CA ALA A 85 -13.51 -46.59 15.95
C ALA A 85 -13.18 -45.38 15.07
N LYS A 86 -14.05 -45.00 14.13
CA LYS A 86 -13.88 -43.77 13.32
C LYS A 86 -13.99 -42.51 14.18
N LYS A 87 -14.91 -42.48 15.15
CA LYS A 87 -15.06 -41.36 16.10
C LYS A 87 -13.81 -41.22 16.97
N ASN A 88 -13.31 -42.33 17.54
CA ASN A 88 -12.07 -42.35 18.31
C ASN A 88 -10.84 -41.94 17.48
N ALA A 89 -10.75 -42.35 16.22
CA ALA A 89 -9.67 -41.92 15.32
C ALA A 89 -9.75 -40.42 15.00
N THR A 90 -10.95 -39.87 14.86
CA THR A 90 -11.17 -38.44 14.60
C THR A 90 -10.87 -37.60 15.84
N GLU A 91 -11.27 -38.07 17.01
CA GLU A 91 -10.94 -37.45 18.30
C GLU A 91 -9.44 -37.48 18.58
N MET A 92 -8.77 -38.60 18.33
CA MET A 92 -7.30 -38.67 18.42
C MET A 92 -6.61 -37.74 17.44
N LYS A 93 -7.09 -37.64 16.20
CA LYS A 93 -6.55 -36.70 15.19
C LYS A 93 -6.74 -35.25 15.62
N MET A 94 -7.90 -34.90 16.20
CA MET A 94 -8.17 -33.57 16.73
C MET A 94 -7.33 -33.27 17.97
N LYS A 95 -7.12 -34.24 18.86
CA LYS A 95 -6.22 -34.12 20.02
C LYS A 95 -4.78 -33.87 19.56
N TRP A 96 -4.29 -34.67 18.61
CA TRP A 96 -2.96 -34.49 18.02
C TRP A 96 -2.80 -33.15 17.31
N LEU A 97 -3.83 -32.69 16.59
CA LEU A 97 -3.86 -31.35 15.97
C LEU A 97 -3.80 -30.24 17.03
N ARG A 98 -4.57 -30.36 18.12
CA ARG A 98 -4.53 -29.40 19.23
C ARG A 98 -3.15 -29.36 19.87
N GLU A 99 -2.59 -30.52 20.22
CA GLU A 99 -1.24 -30.63 20.80
C GLU A 99 -0.17 -30.09 19.86
N LYS A 100 -0.29 -30.34 18.54
CA LYS A 100 0.63 -29.80 17.53
C LYS A 100 0.51 -28.28 17.41
N VAL A 101 -0.70 -27.73 17.39
CA VAL A 101 -0.94 -26.28 17.38
C VAL A 101 -0.41 -25.64 18.66
N GLU A 102 -0.62 -26.27 19.81
CA GLU A 102 -0.15 -25.77 21.11
C GLU A 102 1.38 -25.81 21.20
N ARG A 103 2.02 -26.87 20.70
CA ARG A 103 3.48 -26.96 20.58
C ARG A 103 4.04 -25.89 19.64
N LEU A 104 3.39 -25.67 18.50
CA LEU A 104 3.75 -24.60 17.56
C LEU A 104 3.59 -23.22 18.22
N ASN A 105 2.51 -22.98 18.98
CA ASN A 105 2.32 -21.73 19.73
C ASN A 105 3.38 -21.51 20.82
N ARG A 106 3.90 -22.57 21.44
CA ARG A 106 5.03 -22.47 22.40
C ARG A 106 6.38 -22.22 21.71
N MET A 107 6.52 -22.62 20.45
CA MET A 107 7.72 -22.45 19.63
C MET A 107 7.75 -21.12 18.85
N VAL A 108 6.58 -20.48 18.66
CA VAL A 108 6.51 -19.12 18.16
C VAL A 108 6.97 -18.20 19.31
N PRO A 109 8.06 -17.44 19.14
CA PRO A 109 8.40 -16.40 20.10
C PRO A 109 7.16 -15.51 20.26
N LYS A 110 6.68 -15.33 21.49
CA LYS A 110 5.66 -14.30 21.75
C LYS A 110 6.16 -13.03 21.06
N PRO A 111 5.34 -12.34 20.26
CA PRO A 111 5.78 -11.08 19.69
C PRO A 111 6.28 -10.24 20.85
N GLU A 112 7.55 -9.83 20.80
CA GLU A 112 7.98 -8.68 21.58
C GLU A 112 7.05 -7.56 21.13
N VAL A 113 6.02 -7.35 21.95
CA VAL A 113 5.28 -6.12 21.97
C VAL A 113 6.36 -5.11 22.30
N VAL A 114 6.67 -4.25 21.33
CA VAL A 114 7.54 -3.11 21.60
C VAL A 114 6.79 -2.31 22.66
N HIS A 115 7.19 -2.47 23.92
CA HIS A 115 6.77 -1.59 24.99
C HIS A 115 7.41 -0.25 24.66
N VAL A 116 6.67 0.58 23.92
CA VAL A 116 7.07 1.95 23.66
C VAL A 116 6.95 2.67 24.99
N GLU A 117 8.08 2.98 25.63
CA GLU A 117 8.10 3.89 26.78
C GLU A 117 7.52 5.24 26.33
N VAL A 118 6.30 5.52 26.78
CA VAL A 118 5.48 6.64 26.28
C VAL A 118 6.03 8.00 26.74
N ASN A 119 6.93 8.02 27.72
CA ASN A 119 7.33 9.22 28.46
C ASN A 119 8.57 9.95 27.93
N GLU A 120 9.31 9.43 26.95
CA GLU A 120 10.46 10.15 26.38
C GLU A 120 9.97 11.29 25.49
N VAL A 121 10.37 12.53 25.75
CA VAL A 121 10.10 13.67 24.85
C VAL A 121 11.02 13.54 23.64
N VAL A 122 10.44 13.29 22.46
CA VAL A 122 11.21 13.17 21.21
C VAL A 122 11.26 14.54 20.54
N PRO A 123 12.46 15.14 20.34
CA PRO A 123 12.56 16.41 19.65
C PRO A 123 12.11 16.27 18.20
N VAL A 124 11.53 17.34 17.68
CA VAL A 124 11.11 17.41 16.28
C VAL A 124 12.31 17.24 15.35
N ASN A 125 12.25 16.24 14.45
CA ASN A 125 13.29 15.95 13.48
C ASN A 125 12.86 16.39 12.08
N LYS A 126 13.48 17.45 11.57
CA LYS A 126 13.21 18.02 10.24
C LYS A 126 13.62 17.11 9.07
N ASN A 127 14.31 16.01 9.32
CA ASN A 127 14.60 14.98 8.31
C ASN A 127 13.51 13.91 8.19
N ILE A 128 12.54 13.91 9.12
CA ILE A 128 11.37 13.04 9.05
C ILE A 128 10.19 13.88 8.58
N HIS A 129 9.61 13.45 7.47
CA HIS A 129 8.50 14.13 6.83
C HIS A 129 7.26 13.22 6.82
N ILE A 130 6.06 13.78 6.72
CA ILE A 130 4.81 13.02 6.69
C ILE A 130 3.82 13.60 5.68
N PHE A 131 3.24 12.77 4.82
CA PHE A 131 2.18 13.21 3.90
C PHE A 131 0.90 13.55 4.67
N TYR A 132 0.32 14.71 4.39
CA TYR A 132 -0.84 15.26 5.06
C TYR A 132 -1.88 15.77 4.06
N TYR A 133 -3.15 15.47 4.32
CA TYR A 133 -4.27 15.80 3.44
C TYR A 133 -5.26 16.70 4.17
N ALA A 134 -5.53 17.85 3.56
CA ALA A 134 -6.36 18.91 4.13
C ALA A 134 -7.69 19.08 3.38
N TRP A 135 -8.24 17.97 2.89
CA TRP A 135 -9.36 17.95 1.94
C TRP A 135 -10.68 17.44 2.53
N TYR A 136 -10.68 17.04 3.81
CA TYR A 136 -11.87 16.51 4.47
C TYR A 136 -12.81 17.64 4.86
N GLU A 137 -14.08 17.54 4.48
CA GLU A 137 -15.09 18.57 4.74
C GLU A 137 -16.34 17.96 5.39
N ASN A 138 -16.97 18.70 6.30
CA ASN A 138 -18.20 18.29 6.97
C ASN A 138 -19.29 19.36 6.90
N GLU A 139 -20.54 18.98 7.15
CA GLU A 139 -21.69 19.89 7.04
C GLU A 139 -21.61 21.08 8.01
N ALA A 140 -21.14 20.86 9.23
CA ALA A 140 -21.14 21.89 10.27
C ALA A 140 -20.16 23.05 9.97
N VAL A 141 -19.01 22.77 9.35
CA VAL A 141 -17.95 23.76 9.10
C VAL A 141 -17.93 24.20 7.64
N ASP A 142 -18.14 23.26 6.70
CA ASP A 142 -17.96 23.51 5.27
C ASP A 142 -19.28 23.66 4.51
N GLY A 143 -20.41 23.29 5.14
CA GLY A 143 -21.75 23.28 4.55
C GLY A 143 -22.08 22.04 3.73
N ALA A 144 -21.12 21.13 3.52
CA ALA A 144 -21.32 19.87 2.82
C ALA A 144 -20.24 18.84 3.19
N TRP A 145 -20.54 17.56 2.98
CA TRP A 145 -19.54 16.50 3.02
C TRP A 145 -18.69 16.51 1.75
N GLN A 146 -17.37 16.50 1.91
CA GLN A 146 -16.42 16.16 0.85
C GLN A 146 -15.35 15.21 1.38
N HIS A 147 -14.84 14.36 0.49
CA HIS A 147 -13.92 13.24 0.76
C HIS A 147 -14.51 12.15 1.69
N TRP A 148 -15.15 12.46 2.82
CA TRP A 148 -15.83 11.44 3.64
C TRP A 148 -16.92 10.68 2.86
N ASN A 149 -17.65 11.39 2.01
CA ASN A 149 -18.71 10.88 1.12
C ASN A 149 -18.18 10.43 -0.26
N HIS A 150 -16.93 9.98 -0.34
CA HIS A 150 -16.28 9.60 -1.60
C HIS A 150 -17.12 8.59 -2.41
N GLU A 151 -16.99 8.62 -3.73
CA GLU A 151 -17.62 7.65 -4.63
C GLU A 151 -16.83 6.35 -4.73
N TYR A 152 -17.51 5.22 -4.93
CA TYR A 152 -16.82 4.03 -5.41
C TYR A 152 -16.29 4.29 -6.83
N LEU A 153 -14.97 4.17 -7.00
CA LEU A 153 -14.30 4.38 -8.27
C LEU A 153 -14.55 3.22 -9.23
N LYS A 154 -14.90 3.58 -10.47
CA LYS A 154 -15.12 2.61 -11.54
C LYS A 154 -13.86 1.78 -11.80
N ASN A 155 -14.05 0.48 -11.96
CA ASN A 155 -12.98 -0.40 -12.36
C ASN A 155 -12.57 -0.11 -13.80
N TRP A 156 -11.29 0.20 -14.02
CA TRP A 156 -10.74 0.45 -15.36
C TRP A 156 -10.28 -0.83 -16.06
N ARG A 157 -10.18 -1.96 -15.35
CA ARG A 157 -9.71 -3.23 -15.89
C ARG A 157 -10.79 -3.89 -16.76
N GLN A 158 -10.64 -3.78 -18.08
CA GLN A 158 -11.59 -4.33 -19.06
C GLN A 158 -11.83 -5.85 -18.91
N ASN A 159 -10.83 -6.60 -18.43
CA ASN A 159 -10.92 -8.06 -18.29
C ASN A 159 -11.53 -8.53 -16.95
N ASP A 160 -11.79 -7.62 -16.02
CA ASP A 160 -12.41 -7.96 -14.74
C ASP A 160 -13.93 -7.75 -14.80
N LYS A 161 -14.66 -8.87 -14.92
CA LYS A 161 -16.12 -8.89 -15.06
C LYS A 161 -16.89 -8.86 -13.73
N LYS A 162 -16.20 -8.69 -12.60
CA LYS A 162 -16.87 -8.63 -11.29
C LYS A 162 -17.74 -7.38 -11.17
N VAL A 163 -18.89 -7.54 -10.52
CA VAL A 163 -19.74 -6.41 -10.14
C VAL A 163 -19.25 -5.86 -8.82
N TYR A 164 -19.03 -4.56 -8.77
CA TYR A 164 -18.55 -3.85 -7.59
C TYR A 164 -19.60 -2.85 -7.10
N PRO A 165 -19.59 -2.49 -5.80
CA PRO A 165 -20.43 -1.41 -5.28
C PRO A 165 -20.25 -0.12 -6.06
N THR A 166 -21.31 0.67 -6.15
CA THR A 166 -21.36 1.97 -6.82
C THR A 166 -22.03 3.00 -5.91
N GLY A 167 -22.00 4.27 -6.33
CA GLY A 167 -22.58 5.37 -5.57
C GLY A 167 -21.61 6.03 -4.59
N ARG A 168 -22.16 6.89 -3.73
CA ARG A 168 -21.44 7.65 -2.71
C ARG A 168 -21.63 7.04 -1.33
N HIS A 169 -20.57 7.12 -0.55
CA HIS A 169 -20.63 6.92 0.88
C HIS A 169 -21.53 7.95 1.57
N LYS A 170 -22.14 7.58 2.70
CA LYS A 170 -23.06 8.41 3.50
C LYS A 170 -22.52 8.66 4.92
N PRO A 171 -21.67 9.69 5.12
CA PRO A 171 -21.23 10.10 6.44
C PRO A 171 -22.41 10.54 7.33
N PRO A 172 -22.27 10.48 8.67
CA PRO A 172 -21.05 10.12 9.39
C PRO A 172 -20.84 8.60 9.53
N ASP A 173 -21.83 7.77 9.23
CA ASP A 173 -21.74 6.34 9.53
C ASP A 173 -21.03 5.52 8.46
N ASP A 174 -21.30 5.80 7.19
CA ASP A 174 -20.69 5.12 6.05
C ASP A 174 -19.72 6.09 5.36
N ILE A 175 -18.41 5.92 5.57
CA ILE A 175 -17.38 6.79 4.98
C ILE A 175 -16.49 6.07 3.98
N GLY A 176 -15.87 6.81 3.07
CA GLY A 176 -14.89 6.32 2.10
C GLY A 176 -13.55 5.90 2.69
N SER A 177 -13.54 5.16 3.79
CA SER A 177 -12.36 4.58 4.42
C SER A 177 -12.66 3.19 4.96
N ASN A 178 -11.62 2.36 5.01
CA ASN A 178 -11.64 1.07 5.67
C ASN A 178 -11.42 1.15 7.19
N PHE A 179 -10.98 2.30 7.70
CA PHE A 179 -10.82 2.59 9.12
C PHE A 179 -11.73 3.76 9.51
N TYR A 180 -11.93 4.00 10.82
CA TYR A 180 -12.72 5.14 11.28
C TYR A 180 -11.90 6.08 12.17
N PRO A 181 -11.83 7.39 11.89
CA PRO A 181 -11.05 8.34 12.67
C PRO A 181 -11.55 8.49 14.11
N LYS A 182 -10.61 8.59 15.06
CA LYS A 182 -10.92 8.91 16.47
C LYS A 182 -11.59 10.27 16.61
N LEU A 183 -11.25 11.22 15.72
CA LEU A 183 -11.86 12.55 15.64
C LEU A 183 -13.20 12.57 14.89
N GLY A 184 -13.68 11.43 14.40
CA GLY A 184 -14.87 11.33 13.56
C GLY A 184 -14.67 11.96 12.18
N CYS A 185 -15.77 12.25 11.49
CA CYS A 185 -15.76 12.86 10.15
C CYS A 185 -15.51 14.36 10.26
N TYR A 186 -14.26 14.72 10.55
CA TYR A 186 -13.83 16.09 10.84
C TYR A 186 -13.78 16.99 9.59
N SER A 187 -13.75 18.30 9.79
CA SER A 187 -13.36 19.27 8.77
C SER A 187 -11.87 19.60 8.89
N SER A 188 -11.19 19.68 7.76
CA SER A 188 -9.78 20.09 7.69
C SER A 188 -9.60 21.60 7.89
N ARG A 189 -10.69 22.38 7.91
CA ARG A 189 -10.70 23.82 8.18
C ARG A 189 -10.99 24.17 9.64
N ASP A 190 -11.43 23.18 10.42
CA ASP A 190 -11.63 23.36 11.86
C ASP A 190 -10.27 23.56 12.56
N GLN A 191 -10.11 24.71 13.20
CA GLN A 191 -8.89 25.07 13.91
C GLN A 191 -8.55 24.10 15.05
N ASN A 192 -9.55 23.51 15.71
CA ASN A 192 -9.32 22.53 16.78
C ASN A 192 -8.78 21.22 16.23
N VAL A 193 -9.26 20.79 15.06
CA VAL A 193 -8.74 19.63 14.33
C VAL A 193 -7.29 19.89 13.92
N LEU A 194 -6.99 21.04 13.32
CA LEU A 194 -5.62 21.41 12.95
C LEU A 194 -4.69 21.46 14.18
N ASN A 195 -5.11 22.08 15.28
CA ASN A 195 -4.33 22.10 16.52
C ASN A 195 -4.05 20.69 17.05
N THR A 196 -5.04 19.79 16.94
CA THR A 196 -4.90 18.39 17.36
C THR A 196 -3.91 17.65 16.47
N HIS A 197 -4.02 17.80 15.14
CA HIS A 197 -3.11 17.17 14.18
C HIS A 197 -1.67 17.65 14.36
N MET A 198 -1.44 18.96 14.48
CA MET A 198 -0.10 19.49 14.68
C MET A 198 0.51 19.02 16.01
N ARG A 199 -0.29 18.94 17.08
CA ARG A 199 0.15 18.35 18.35
C ARG A 199 0.56 16.88 18.17
N GLN A 200 -0.30 16.07 17.57
CA GLN A 200 -0.05 14.66 17.30
C GLN A 200 1.24 14.43 16.50
N ILE A 201 1.45 15.21 15.43
CA ILE A 201 2.65 15.12 14.56
C ILE A 201 3.91 15.55 15.33
N ARG A 202 3.84 16.65 16.10
CA ARG A 202 4.95 17.12 16.94
C ARG A 202 5.33 16.07 17.98
N ASP A 203 4.36 15.49 18.67
CA ASP A 203 4.60 14.62 19.82
C ASP A 203 5.25 13.28 19.43
N VAL A 204 5.15 12.89 18.16
CA VAL A 204 5.88 11.75 17.59
C VAL A 204 7.24 12.13 16.98
N GLY A 205 7.65 13.39 17.09
CA GLY A 205 8.95 13.90 16.64
C GLY A 205 9.06 14.15 15.13
N VAL A 206 7.97 14.08 14.36
CA VAL A 206 7.99 14.40 12.93
C VAL A 206 8.11 15.92 12.75
N GLY A 207 8.97 16.39 11.83
CA GLY A 207 9.24 17.82 11.69
C GLY A 207 8.71 18.51 10.44
N VAL A 208 8.28 17.76 9.43
CA VAL A 208 7.79 18.35 8.18
C VAL A 208 6.49 17.69 7.76
N LEU A 209 5.44 18.47 7.59
CA LEU A 209 4.24 18.06 6.88
C LEU A 209 4.43 18.28 5.39
N ILE A 210 4.20 17.24 4.59
CA ILE A 210 4.15 17.29 3.13
C ILE A 210 2.67 17.37 2.74
N VAL A 211 2.18 18.59 2.54
CA VAL A 211 0.74 18.87 2.41
C VAL A 211 0.31 18.74 0.96
N SER A 212 -0.66 17.86 0.68
CA SER A 212 -1.34 17.75 -0.62
C SER A 212 -1.85 19.12 -1.07
N TRP A 213 -1.28 19.65 -2.15
CA TRP A 213 -1.50 21.01 -2.61
C TRP A 213 -1.92 21.03 -4.08
N TYR A 214 -3.11 21.60 -4.31
CA TYR A 214 -3.58 22.02 -5.63
C TYR A 214 -3.51 23.55 -5.75
N PRO A 215 -3.20 24.08 -6.94
CA PRO A 215 -3.25 25.53 -7.18
C PRO A 215 -4.64 26.15 -6.94
N PRO A 216 -4.72 27.48 -6.77
CA PRO A 216 -5.99 28.18 -6.63
C PRO A 216 -6.97 27.83 -7.75
N GLY A 217 -8.23 27.53 -7.39
CA GLY A 217 -9.28 27.14 -8.32
C GLY A 217 -9.17 25.71 -8.87
N MET A 218 -8.18 24.93 -8.43
CA MET A 218 -8.02 23.51 -8.78
C MET A 218 -8.13 22.64 -7.52
N SER A 219 -8.64 21.42 -7.66
CA SER A 219 -8.87 20.50 -6.56
C SER A 219 -8.93 19.05 -7.03
N ASP A 220 -8.90 18.13 -6.07
CA ASP A 220 -9.24 16.72 -6.31
C ASP A 220 -10.77 16.56 -6.29
N GLY A 221 -11.37 16.57 -7.48
CA GLY A 221 -12.82 16.44 -7.64
C GLY A 221 -13.60 17.69 -7.19
N PRO A 222 -14.77 17.54 -6.54
CA PRO A 222 -15.66 18.65 -6.20
C PRO A 222 -15.26 19.41 -4.92
N SER A 223 -14.16 19.04 -4.25
CA SER A 223 -13.69 19.70 -3.04
C SER A 223 -13.17 21.11 -3.34
N LYS A 224 -13.13 21.97 -2.31
CA LYS A 224 -12.43 23.26 -2.40
C LYS A 224 -10.93 23.00 -2.51
N SER A 225 -10.23 23.85 -3.28
CA SER A 225 -8.77 23.78 -3.40
C SER A 225 -8.07 23.76 -2.05
N SER A 226 -7.09 22.88 -1.87
CA SER A 226 -6.28 22.84 -0.65
C SER A 226 -5.40 24.07 -0.45
N ASP A 227 -5.23 24.91 -1.48
CA ASP A 227 -4.63 26.24 -1.34
C ASP A 227 -5.38 27.11 -0.31
N THR A 228 -6.72 27.00 -0.26
CA THR A 228 -7.57 27.82 0.63
C THR A 228 -7.28 27.63 2.12
N VAL A 229 -6.74 26.47 2.51
CA VAL A 229 -6.38 26.14 3.90
C VAL A 229 -4.87 26.19 4.14
N PHE A 230 -4.06 26.39 3.09
CA PHE A 230 -2.61 26.28 3.18
C PHE A 230 -1.98 27.34 4.11
N ARG A 231 -2.51 28.58 4.10
CA ARG A 231 -2.10 29.63 5.06
C ARG A 231 -2.39 29.21 6.50
N GLN A 232 -3.61 28.76 6.77
CA GLN A 232 -4.04 28.34 8.11
C GLN A 232 -3.18 27.17 8.63
N LEU A 233 -2.80 26.23 7.74
CA LEU A 233 -1.88 25.15 8.06
C LEU A 233 -0.49 25.66 8.42
N LEU A 234 0.05 26.62 7.66
CA LEU A 234 1.33 27.25 7.94
C LEU A 234 1.33 27.97 9.30
N ASP A 235 0.32 28.79 9.57
CA ASP A 235 0.16 29.54 10.82
C ASP A 235 0.04 28.57 12.02
N THR A 236 -0.69 27.46 11.83
CA THR A 236 -0.85 26.44 12.88
C THR A 236 0.45 25.66 13.09
N ALA A 237 1.10 25.22 12.01
CA ALA A 237 2.36 24.49 12.09
C ALA A 237 3.46 25.29 12.80
N GLU A 238 3.51 26.61 12.59
CA GLU A 238 4.44 27.51 13.29
C GLU A 238 4.29 27.43 14.82
N LYS A 239 3.05 27.49 15.33
CA LYS A 239 2.74 27.41 16.77
C LYS A 239 3.28 26.12 17.42
N PHE A 240 3.35 25.03 16.64
CA PHE A 240 3.86 23.73 17.08
C PHE A 240 5.32 23.47 16.66
N GLN A 241 6.02 24.48 16.14
CA GLN A 241 7.42 24.41 15.67
C GLN A 241 7.65 23.41 14.53
N LEU A 242 6.61 23.12 13.76
CA LEU A 242 6.64 22.24 12.60
C LEU A 242 6.93 23.05 11.32
N LYS A 243 7.34 22.34 10.27
CA LYS A 243 7.52 22.91 8.94
C LYS A 243 6.54 22.29 7.95
N VAL A 244 6.24 23.01 6.87
CA VAL A 244 5.29 22.59 5.83
C VAL A 244 5.97 22.65 4.47
N SER A 245 5.84 21.60 3.69
CA SER A 245 6.29 21.50 2.30
C SER A 245 5.10 21.20 1.41
N PRO A 246 4.92 21.88 0.26
CA PRO A 246 3.86 21.55 -0.69
C PRO A 246 4.15 20.24 -1.43
N HIS A 247 3.14 19.38 -1.46
CA HIS A 247 3.04 18.21 -2.32
C HIS A 247 2.18 18.57 -3.52
N VAL A 248 2.83 19.00 -4.60
CA VAL A 248 2.14 19.50 -5.79
C VAL A 248 1.50 18.33 -6.54
N GLU A 249 0.17 18.29 -6.47
CA GLU A 249 -0.66 17.24 -7.04
C GLU A 249 -0.77 17.34 -8.57
N PRO A 250 -1.20 16.27 -9.27
CA PRO A 250 -1.38 16.28 -10.71
C PRO A 250 -2.70 16.95 -11.08
N TYR A 251 -2.71 18.27 -11.09
CA TYR A 251 -3.85 19.05 -11.60
C TYR A 251 -4.00 18.95 -13.13
N VAL A 252 -5.22 19.19 -13.62
CA VAL A 252 -5.58 19.07 -15.03
C VAL A 252 -4.69 19.99 -15.88
N GLY A 253 -4.05 19.42 -16.91
CA GLY A 253 -3.20 20.16 -17.83
C GLY A 253 -1.85 20.59 -17.27
N ARG A 254 -1.41 20.08 -16.11
CA ARG A 254 -0.11 20.41 -15.52
C ARG A 254 1.04 20.23 -16.52
N ASN A 255 1.81 21.29 -16.71
CA ASN A 255 2.98 21.34 -17.56
C ASN A 255 3.98 22.39 -17.01
N PRO A 256 5.23 22.45 -17.48
CA PRO A 256 6.24 23.36 -16.92
C PRO A 256 5.86 24.85 -16.94
N LEU A 257 5.07 25.31 -17.92
CA LEU A 257 4.67 26.73 -18.04
C LEU A 257 3.65 27.12 -16.96
N ASN A 258 2.57 26.34 -16.81
CA ASN A 258 1.61 26.63 -15.73
C ASN A 258 2.17 26.29 -14.35
N PHE A 259 3.08 25.31 -14.25
CA PHE A 259 3.79 25.04 -13.01
C PHE A 259 4.63 26.25 -12.57
N LEU A 260 5.35 26.89 -13.50
CA LEU A 260 6.07 28.15 -13.22
C LEU A 260 5.12 29.26 -12.75
N GLN A 261 3.96 29.43 -13.39
CA GLN A 261 2.97 30.42 -12.95
C GLN A 261 2.49 30.15 -11.52
N HIS A 262 2.27 28.88 -11.18
CA HIS A 262 1.88 28.49 -9.83
C HIS A 262 3.02 28.61 -8.82
N LEU A 263 4.29 28.39 -9.21
CA LEU A 263 5.44 28.68 -8.36
C LEU A 263 5.56 30.18 -8.06
N LYS A 264 5.33 31.04 -9.06
CA LYS A 264 5.30 32.50 -8.87
C LYS A 264 4.23 32.90 -7.86
N TYR A 265 3.02 32.39 -8.05
CA TYR A 265 1.93 32.57 -7.09
C TYR A 265 2.32 32.08 -5.70
N PHE A 266 2.79 30.83 -5.59
CA PHE A 266 3.10 30.20 -4.31
C PHE A 266 4.21 30.94 -3.56
N THR A 267 5.27 31.34 -4.27
CA THR A 267 6.39 32.09 -3.70
C THR A 267 5.95 33.47 -3.23
N LYS A 268 5.17 34.20 -4.05
CA LYS A 268 4.61 35.51 -3.67
C LYS A 268 3.69 35.40 -2.46
N THR A 269 2.85 34.37 -2.41
CA THR A 269 1.82 34.23 -1.37
C THR A 269 2.41 33.69 -0.07
N TYR A 270 3.18 32.61 -0.11
CA TYR A 270 3.61 31.85 1.07
C TYR A 270 5.13 31.89 1.32
N GLY A 271 5.93 32.38 0.36
CA GLY A 271 7.39 32.23 0.38
C GLY A 271 8.07 32.84 1.61
N SER A 272 7.52 33.90 2.19
CA SER A 272 8.08 34.52 3.41
C SER A 272 7.67 33.81 4.71
N HIS A 273 6.76 32.84 4.65
CA HIS A 273 6.21 32.24 5.87
C HIS A 273 7.28 31.42 6.62
N PRO A 274 7.50 31.65 7.93
CA PRO A 274 8.57 31.00 8.70
C PRO A 274 8.38 29.48 8.86
N ALA A 275 7.15 28.98 8.86
CA ALA A 275 6.86 27.54 8.84
C ALA A 275 7.11 26.86 7.49
N LEU A 276 7.38 27.59 6.40
CA LEU A 276 7.66 26.94 5.12
C LEU A 276 8.98 26.17 5.19
N TYR A 277 8.95 24.90 4.80
CA TYR A 277 10.11 24.02 4.89
C TYR A 277 11.15 24.39 3.84
N ARG A 278 12.39 24.54 4.30
CA ARG A 278 13.53 24.89 3.47
C ARG A 278 14.71 24.01 3.82
N MET A 279 15.48 23.67 2.79
CA MET A 279 16.75 22.97 2.94
C MET A 279 17.87 23.83 2.34
N LYS A 280 19.02 23.81 3.00
CA LYS A 280 20.23 24.44 2.47
C LYS A 280 20.76 23.60 1.32
N ARG A 281 20.93 24.22 0.14
CA ARG A 281 21.61 23.60 -1.00
C ARG A 281 22.56 24.62 -1.60
N ARG A 282 23.84 24.25 -1.64
CA ARG A 282 24.94 25.19 -1.88
C ARG A 282 24.84 26.35 -0.86
N ASN A 283 24.79 27.59 -1.34
CA ASN A 283 24.72 28.79 -0.49
C ASN A 283 23.31 29.36 -0.35
N ARG A 284 22.27 28.65 -0.79
CA ARG A 284 20.86 29.11 -0.73
C ARG A 284 20.01 28.24 0.18
N ASN A 285 19.01 28.84 0.82
CA ASN A 285 18.00 28.15 1.62
C ASN A 285 16.68 28.09 0.83
N LEU A 286 16.42 26.95 0.18
CA LEU A 286 15.40 26.83 -0.86
C LEU A 286 14.16 26.11 -0.34
N ILE A 287 12.97 26.51 -0.82
CA ILE A 287 11.71 25.82 -0.54
C ILE A 287 11.80 24.41 -1.11
N VAL A 288 11.33 23.42 -0.36
CA VAL A 288 11.27 22.03 -0.83
C VAL A 288 9.88 21.75 -1.41
N TYR A 289 9.81 21.24 -2.63
CA TYR A 289 8.60 20.86 -3.33
C TYR A 289 8.61 19.36 -3.63
N TYR A 290 7.55 18.65 -3.25
CA TYR A 290 7.30 17.27 -3.70
C TYR A 290 6.39 17.33 -4.92
N VAL A 291 6.77 16.72 -6.03
CA VAL A 291 5.96 16.74 -7.27
C VAL A 291 5.36 15.35 -7.47
N TYR A 292 4.08 15.17 -7.15
CA TYR A 292 3.38 13.88 -7.33
C TYR A 292 3.19 13.58 -8.81
N ASP A 293 3.29 12.31 -9.21
CA ASP A 293 3.15 11.90 -10.62
C ASP A 293 4.00 12.72 -11.61
N SER A 294 5.21 13.12 -11.18
CA SER A 294 6.11 13.96 -12.00
C SER A 294 6.45 13.34 -13.35
N TYR A 295 6.39 12.01 -13.47
CA TYR A 295 6.64 11.24 -14.69
C TYR A 295 5.58 11.45 -15.78
N ARG A 296 4.41 12.01 -15.46
CA ARG A 296 3.37 12.36 -16.47
C ARG A 296 3.82 13.48 -17.40
N THR A 297 4.83 14.26 -16.99
CA THR A 297 5.47 15.29 -17.82
C THR A 297 6.84 14.77 -18.26
N PRO A 298 7.15 14.76 -19.58
CA PRO A 298 8.42 14.25 -20.08
C PRO A 298 9.64 14.96 -19.49
N ALA A 299 10.74 14.23 -19.32
CA ALA A 299 11.96 14.77 -18.71
C ALA A 299 12.53 16.00 -19.45
N PHE A 300 12.45 16.04 -20.78
CA PHE A 300 12.93 17.21 -21.54
C PHE A 300 12.11 18.48 -21.22
N ALA A 301 10.81 18.34 -20.94
CA ALA A 301 9.96 19.47 -20.60
C ALA A 301 10.28 19.98 -19.19
N TRP A 302 10.49 19.10 -18.22
CA TRP A 302 10.97 19.50 -16.89
C TRP A 302 12.34 20.19 -16.94
N LYS A 303 13.24 19.70 -17.81
CA LYS A 303 14.57 20.30 -17.99
C LYS A 303 14.49 21.78 -18.38
N GLU A 304 13.51 22.19 -19.19
CA GLU A 304 13.31 23.60 -19.57
C GLU A 304 13.09 24.52 -18.36
N LEU A 305 12.53 23.98 -17.27
CA LEU A 305 12.26 24.69 -16.01
C LEU A 305 13.37 24.49 -14.97
N LEU A 306 13.91 23.27 -14.86
CA LEU A 306 14.78 22.87 -13.74
C LEU A 306 16.27 22.87 -14.08
N ALA A 307 16.66 23.03 -15.34
CA ALA A 307 18.06 23.22 -15.72
C ALA A 307 18.45 24.70 -15.62
N THR A 308 19.69 24.99 -15.22
CA THR A 308 20.23 26.38 -15.23
C THR A 308 20.26 27.02 -16.63
N ASN A 309 20.24 26.21 -17.69
CA ASN A 309 20.20 26.64 -19.08
C ASN A 309 18.86 26.32 -19.77
N GLY A 310 17.79 26.06 -19.01
CA GLY A 310 16.46 25.86 -19.57
C GLY A 310 15.81 27.20 -19.96
N ASN A 311 14.96 27.20 -20.99
CA ASN A 311 14.38 28.44 -21.54
C ASN A 311 13.48 29.20 -20.54
N ILE A 312 12.93 28.52 -19.54
CA ILE A 312 12.06 29.10 -18.51
C ILE A 312 12.57 28.79 -17.10
N SER A 313 13.90 28.73 -16.95
CA SER A 313 14.53 28.24 -15.72
C SER A 313 14.10 29.01 -14.46
N VAL A 314 13.84 28.27 -13.38
CA VAL A 314 13.71 28.84 -12.02
C VAL A 314 15.03 28.91 -11.27
N ARG A 315 16.11 28.34 -11.83
CA ARG A 315 17.38 28.24 -11.10
C ARG A 315 18.00 29.62 -10.95
N GLY A 316 18.30 30.01 -9.71
CA GLY A 316 18.81 31.36 -9.41
C GLY A 316 17.74 32.44 -9.26
N THR A 317 16.46 32.15 -9.54
CA THR A 317 15.36 33.12 -9.37
C THR A 317 14.77 33.06 -7.95
N GLU A 318 13.74 33.86 -7.68
CA GLU A 318 12.97 33.80 -6.42
C GLU A 318 12.15 32.49 -6.30
N GLU A 319 11.70 31.94 -7.43
CA GLU A 319 10.94 30.69 -7.54
C GLU A 319 11.83 29.43 -7.47
N ASP A 320 13.15 29.60 -7.30
CA ASP A 320 14.06 28.46 -7.15
C ASP A 320 13.69 27.63 -5.91
N GLY A 321 13.93 26.34 -6.02
CA GLY A 321 13.46 25.35 -5.07
C GLY A 321 14.28 24.08 -5.10
N ILE A 322 14.05 23.22 -4.13
CA ILE A 322 14.47 21.82 -4.18
C ILE A 322 13.26 21.02 -4.65
N PHE A 323 13.32 20.51 -5.88
CA PHE A 323 12.23 19.77 -6.49
C PHE A 323 12.50 18.26 -6.40
N LEU A 324 11.60 17.54 -5.75
CA LEU A 324 11.67 16.08 -5.57
C LEU A 324 10.61 15.41 -6.44
N GLY A 325 11.07 14.64 -7.44
CA GLY A 325 10.19 13.89 -8.33
C GLY A 325 9.77 12.54 -7.76
N LEU A 326 8.66 11.97 -8.24
CA LEU A 326 8.21 10.64 -7.86
C LEU A 326 8.89 9.54 -8.69
N LEU A 327 9.59 8.62 -8.04
CA LEU A 327 10.17 7.44 -8.68
C LEU A 327 9.21 6.25 -8.55
N VAL A 328 8.64 5.82 -9.68
CA VAL A 328 7.72 4.69 -9.78
C VAL A 328 8.43 3.52 -10.44
N ASP A 329 8.86 3.69 -11.69
CA ASP A 329 9.50 2.64 -12.49
C ASP A 329 11.02 2.75 -12.52
N ALA A 330 11.68 1.66 -12.92
CA ALA A 330 13.13 1.61 -13.02
C ALA A 330 13.69 2.62 -14.05
N SER A 331 12.94 2.95 -15.11
CA SER A 331 13.32 3.96 -16.10
C SER A 331 13.40 5.36 -15.49
N HIS A 332 12.58 5.67 -14.49
CA HIS A 332 12.53 6.98 -13.86
C HIS A 332 13.86 7.37 -13.19
N LYS A 333 14.71 6.38 -12.84
CA LYS A 333 16.09 6.61 -12.38
C LYS A 333 16.89 7.51 -13.34
N VAL A 334 16.73 7.31 -14.64
CA VAL A 334 17.39 8.10 -15.68
C VAL A 334 16.64 9.40 -15.93
N GLU A 335 15.31 9.34 -15.90
CA GLU A 335 14.45 10.48 -16.21
C GLU A 335 14.53 11.59 -15.17
N ILE A 336 14.60 11.25 -13.88
CA ILE A 336 14.78 12.21 -12.76
C ILE A 336 16.03 13.07 -13.01
N LYS A 337 17.15 12.44 -13.35
CA LYS A 337 18.40 13.16 -13.66
C LYS A 337 18.28 13.99 -14.93
N ARG A 338 17.68 13.45 -16.00
CA ARG A 338 17.47 14.17 -17.27
C ARG A 338 16.55 15.38 -17.10
N ALA A 339 15.54 15.26 -16.24
CA ALA A 339 14.60 16.31 -15.86
C ALA A 339 15.21 17.38 -14.95
N ARG A 340 16.40 17.14 -14.39
CA ARG A 340 17.10 18.05 -13.47
C ARG A 340 16.35 18.30 -12.16
N PHE A 341 15.59 17.30 -11.71
CA PHE A 341 15.13 17.24 -10.32
C PHE A 341 16.33 17.17 -9.37
N ASP A 342 16.11 17.65 -8.15
CA ASP A 342 17.13 17.72 -7.10
C ASP A 342 17.18 16.44 -6.26
N GLY A 343 16.18 15.59 -6.45
CA GLY A 343 16.04 14.33 -5.77
C GLY A 343 14.73 13.64 -6.12
N PHE A 344 14.41 12.60 -5.36
CA PHE A 344 13.22 11.82 -5.55
C PHE A 344 12.71 11.14 -4.28
N TYR A 345 11.44 10.73 -4.32
CA TYR A 345 10.75 9.99 -3.27
C TYR A 345 9.90 8.85 -3.87
N THR A 346 9.31 8.00 -3.02
CA THR A 346 8.67 6.74 -3.49
C THR A 346 7.18 6.61 -3.20
N TYR A 347 6.63 7.47 -2.32
CA TYR A 347 5.22 7.61 -1.94
C TYR A 347 4.50 6.35 -1.45
N PHE A 348 4.23 5.37 -2.33
CA PHE A 348 3.29 4.29 -2.06
C PHE A 348 3.64 3.47 -0.81
N ALA A 349 2.67 3.35 0.11
CA ALA A 349 2.80 2.54 1.33
C ALA A 349 2.89 1.03 1.04
N THR A 350 2.45 0.59 -0.14
CA THR A 350 2.46 -0.82 -0.57
C THR A 350 3.83 -1.24 -1.10
N ASN A 351 4.51 -2.08 -0.32
CA ASN A 351 5.75 -2.73 -0.73
C ASN A 351 5.46 -3.65 -1.93
N GLY A 352 6.22 -3.45 -3.00
CA GLY A 352 6.09 -4.18 -4.25
C GLY A 352 5.09 -3.59 -5.25
N PHE A 353 4.44 -2.46 -4.96
CA PHE A 353 3.51 -1.81 -5.90
C PHE A 353 4.23 -1.21 -7.11
N SER A 354 5.34 -0.53 -6.88
CA SER A 354 6.21 0.02 -7.92
C SER A 354 7.67 -0.37 -7.66
N TYR A 355 8.55 -0.12 -8.64
CA TYR A 355 9.98 -0.30 -8.43
C TYR A 355 10.49 0.57 -7.27
N GLY A 356 10.02 1.82 -7.17
CA GLY A 356 10.37 2.75 -6.10
C GLY A 356 9.85 2.31 -4.73
N SER A 357 8.61 1.82 -4.63
CA SER A 357 8.04 1.37 -3.35
C SER A 357 8.48 -0.03 -2.93
N THR A 358 9.22 -0.75 -3.77
CA THR A 358 9.78 -2.06 -3.41
C THR A 358 11.02 -1.88 -2.52
N TRP A 359 10.89 -2.17 -1.23
CA TRP A 359 11.91 -1.86 -0.21
C TRP A 359 13.29 -2.50 -0.48
N LYS A 360 13.32 -3.66 -1.15
CA LYS A 360 14.58 -4.33 -1.56
C LYS A 360 15.46 -3.45 -2.47
N ASN A 361 14.86 -2.49 -3.17
CA ASN A 361 15.57 -1.61 -4.10
C ASN A 361 16.16 -0.37 -3.41
N TRP A 362 15.81 -0.09 -2.15
CA TRP A 362 16.16 1.17 -1.48
C TRP A 362 17.66 1.36 -1.25
N LYS A 363 18.41 0.29 -0.95
CA LYS A 363 19.88 0.38 -0.86
C LYS A 363 20.50 0.82 -2.19
N THR A 364 20.04 0.23 -3.30
CA THR A 364 20.50 0.57 -4.65
C THR A 364 20.09 1.99 -5.04
N LEU A 365 18.86 2.41 -4.68
CA LEU A 365 18.40 3.78 -4.93
C LEU A 365 19.18 4.80 -4.11
N ALA A 366 19.48 4.52 -2.84
CA ALA A 366 20.32 5.38 -2.00
C ALA A 366 21.75 5.51 -2.54
N ALA A 367 22.35 4.40 -2.97
CA ALA A 367 23.67 4.43 -3.61
C ALA A 367 23.66 5.27 -4.90
N MET A 368 22.65 5.11 -5.75
CA MET A 368 22.48 5.91 -6.96
C MET A 368 22.29 7.39 -6.65
N ALA A 369 21.48 7.72 -5.63
CA ALA A 369 21.25 9.10 -5.23
C ALA A 369 22.55 9.78 -4.78
N ARG A 370 23.34 9.11 -3.93
CA ARG A 370 24.67 9.59 -3.50
C ARG A 370 25.63 9.79 -4.69
N GLN A 371 25.69 8.82 -5.60
CA GLN A 371 26.55 8.91 -6.80
C GLN A 371 26.17 10.08 -7.72
N GLN A 372 24.90 10.48 -7.72
CA GLN A 372 24.36 11.49 -8.62
C GLN A 372 24.11 12.86 -7.97
N ASP A 373 24.51 13.05 -6.70
CA ASP A 373 24.21 14.24 -5.91
C ASP A 373 22.70 14.57 -5.87
N LEU A 374 21.90 13.53 -5.67
CA LEU A 374 20.45 13.60 -5.54
C LEU A 374 20.02 13.33 -4.10
N ILE A 375 18.96 14.03 -3.68
CA ILE A 375 18.26 13.73 -2.43
C ILE A 375 17.39 12.50 -2.63
N PHE A 376 17.47 11.52 -1.74
CA PHE A 376 16.54 10.38 -1.73
C PHE A 376 15.73 10.37 -0.44
N VAL A 377 14.40 10.36 -0.59
CA VAL A 377 13.42 10.30 0.50
C VAL A 377 12.55 9.05 0.34
N PRO A 378 12.95 7.86 0.84
CA PRO A 378 12.07 6.70 0.85
C PRO A 378 10.81 6.98 1.67
N SER A 379 9.70 6.37 1.26
CA SER A 379 8.39 6.52 1.90
C SER A 379 7.97 5.22 2.58
N VAL A 380 7.79 5.27 3.91
CA VAL A 380 7.31 4.14 4.72
C VAL A 380 5.82 4.33 5.04
N GLY A 381 5.07 3.24 5.17
CA GLY A 381 3.65 3.31 5.54
C GLY A 381 3.20 2.14 6.40
N PRO A 382 2.16 2.32 7.25
CA PRO A 382 1.76 1.32 8.24
C PRO A 382 1.05 0.10 7.64
N GLY A 383 0.54 0.24 6.42
CA GLY A 383 -0.17 -0.75 5.64
C GLY A 383 -0.88 -0.05 4.48
N TYR A 384 -1.78 -0.77 3.81
CA TYR A 384 -2.59 -0.21 2.73
C TYR A 384 -3.88 -1.00 2.58
N VAL A 385 -5.00 -0.31 2.43
CA VAL A 385 -6.29 -0.90 2.05
C VAL A 385 -7.24 0.21 1.61
N ASP A 386 -7.64 0.18 0.35
CA ASP A 386 -8.47 1.21 -0.28
C ASP A 386 -9.80 0.66 -0.81
N THR A 387 -10.19 -0.55 -0.41
CA THR A 387 -11.30 -1.27 -1.02
C THR A 387 -12.66 -0.62 -0.80
N ARG A 388 -12.75 0.35 0.11
CA ARG A 388 -13.95 1.18 0.30
C ARG A 388 -14.14 2.20 -0.82
N ILE A 389 -13.08 2.63 -1.49
CA ILE A 389 -13.22 3.49 -2.69
C ILE A 389 -12.79 2.78 -3.99
N ARG A 390 -11.95 1.74 -3.91
CA ARG A 390 -11.48 0.93 -5.05
C ARG A 390 -11.67 -0.56 -4.77
N PRO A 391 -12.91 -1.06 -4.80
CA PRO A 391 -13.23 -2.44 -4.38
C PRO A 391 -12.54 -3.53 -5.23
N TRP A 392 -12.08 -3.17 -6.43
CA TRP A 392 -11.30 -4.03 -7.34
C TRP A 392 -9.79 -4.08 -7.03
N ASN A 393 -9.30 -3.31 -6.05
CA ASN A 393 -7.87 -3.10 -5.80
C ASN A 393 -7.29 -3.93 -4.63
N SER A 394 -8.01 -4.95 -4.16
CA SER A 394 -7.61 -5.78 -3.00
C SER A 394 -6.25 -6.48 -3.14
N ALA A 395 -5.76 -6.69 -4.36
CA ALA A 395 -4.42 -7.25 -4.60
C ALA A 395 -3.28 -6.38 -4.03
N ASN A 396 -3.52 -5.07 -3.87
CA ASN A 396 -2.57 -4.13 -3.31
C ASN A 396 -2.69 -3.98 -1.79
N THR A 397 -3.69 -4.60 -1.16
CA THR A 397 -3.85 -4.58 0.30
C THR A 397 -2.61 -5.13 1.00
N ARG A 398 -2.18 -4.44 2.05
CA ARG A 398 -1.12 -4.85 2.97
C ARG A 398 -1.63 -4.70 4.39
N HIS A 399 -1.88 -5.84 5.03
CA HIS A 399 -2.27 -5.88 6.43
C HIS A 399 -1.19 -5.25 7.30
N ARG A 400 -1.61 -4.43 8.27
CA ARG A 400 -0.67 -3.76 9.17
C ARG A 400 0.04 -4.71 10.14
N ARG A 401 -0.53 -5.91 10.35
CA ARG A 401 0.02 -7.02 11.16
C ARG A 401 0.54 -6.54 12.52
N HIS A 402 -0.30 -5.83 13.28
CA HIS A 402 0.05 -5.31 14.61
C HIS A 402 1.38 -4.53 14.61
N GLY A 403 1.57 -3.69 13.59
CA GLY A 403 2.76 -2.84 13.43
C GLY A 403 3.94 -3.47 12.72
N LYS A 404 3.99 -4.80 12.57
CA LYS A 404 5.14 -5.49 11.95
C LYS A 404 5.40 -5.10 10.50
N TYR A 405 4.35 -4.78 9.74
CA TYR A 405 4.53 -4.25 8.39
C TYR A 405 5.30 -2.92 8.41
N TYR A 406 4.89 -2.00 9.29
CA TYR A 406 5.51 -0.69 9.43
C TYR A 406 6.96 -0.78 9.93
N GLU A 407 7.22 -1.63 10.92
CA GLU A 407 8.57 -1.87 11.45
C GLU A 407 9.55 -2.32 10.38
N VAL A 408 9.14 -3.23 9.48
CA VAL A 408 10.01 -3.70 8.40
C VAL A 408 10.33 -2.55 7.43
N GLY A 409 9.37 -1.69 7.12
CA GLY A 409 9.58 -0.49 6.31
C GLY A 409 10.62 0.44 6.94
N TRP A 410 10.44 0.79 8.21
CA TRP A 410 11.39 1.64 8.95
C TRP A 410 12.80 1.05 9.04
N ARG A 411 12.93 -0.23 9.43
CA ARG A 411 14.23 -0.91 9.47
C ARG A 411 14.90 -0.89 8.11
N THR A 412 14.15 -1.08 7.03
CA THR A 412 14.71 -1.08 5.68
C THR A 412 15.18 0.31 5.27
N ALA A 413 14.39 1.36 5.54
CA ALA A 413 14.79 2.75 5.29
C ALA A 413 16.06 3.12 6.09
N LEU A 414 16.10 2.79 7.38
CA LEU A 414 17.27 3.00 8.24
C LEU A 414 18.52 2.28 7.74
N SER A 415 18.36 1.05 7.21
CA SER A 415 19.47 0.26 6.68
C SER A 415 20.00 0.76 5.33
N ALA A 416 19.24 1.61 4.64
CA ALA A 416 19.63 2.22 3.38
C ALA A 416 20.47 3.50 3.56
N ASP A 417 20.71 3.92 4.81
CA ASP A 417 21.58 5.06 5.15
C ASP A 417 21.15 6.37 4.46
N VAL A 418 19.83 6.63 4.48
CA VAL A 418 19.22 7.82 3.89
C VAL A 418 19.20 8.98 4.88
N GLN A 419 19.30 10.21 4.35
CA GLN A 419 19.28 11.45 5.13
C GLN A 419 17.87 11.95 5.46
N HIS A 420 16.86 11.46 4.75
CA HIS A 420 15.46 11.85 4.93
C HIS A 420 14.56 10.63 4.80
N ILE A 421 13.46 10.60 5.54
CA ILE A 421 12.41 9.58 5.42
C ILE A 421 11.08 10.31 5.36
N SER A 422 10.18 9.84 4.51
CA SER A 422 8.78 10.29 4.47
C SER A 422 7.86 9.19 4.98
N ILE A 423 6.77 9.57 5.63
CA ILE A 423 5.72 8.67 6.12
C ILE A 423 4.48 8.88 5.26
N THR A 424 4.01 7.80 4.64
CA THR A 424 2.74 7.71 3.91
C THR A 424 1.77 6.89 4.77
N SER A 425 0.91 7.53 5.56
CA SER A 425 0.64 8.98 5.66
C SER A 425 0.20 9.37 7.07
N PHE A 426 0.00 10.66 7.33
CA PHE A 426 -0.72 11.09 8.53
C PHE A 426 -2.18 10.65 8.45
N ASN A 427 -2.91 11.09 7.42
CA ASN A 427 -4.37 10.98 7.35
C ASN A 427 -4.93 10.69 5.95
N GLU A 428 -4.26 9.89 5.12
CA GLU A 428 -4.87 9.38 3.87
C GLU A 428 -5.82 8.20 4.20
N TRP A 429 -7.01 8.55 4.70
CA TRP A 429 -8.01 7.59 5.17
C TRP A 429 -8.55 6.72 4.05
N HIS A 430 -8.66 7.24 2.82
CA HIS A 430 -9.19 6.48 1.69
C HIS A 430 -8.33 5.27 1.34
N GLU A 431 -7.02 5.38 1.53
CA GLU A 431 -6.06 4.31 1.21
C GLU A 431 -5.65 3.46 2.42
N GLY A 432 -6.20 3.77 3.59
CA GLY A 432 -5.90 3.03 4.81
C GLY A 432 -4.43 3.11 5.24
N THR A 433 -3.72 4.17 4.83
CA THR A 433 -2.29 4.38 5.11
C THR A 433 -2.02 5.31 6.29
N GLN A 434 -3.08 5.87 6.88
CA GLN A 434 -3.00 6.84 7.98
C GLN A 434 -2.33 6.26 9.24
N ILE A 435 -1.52 7.06 9.92
CA ILE A 435 -1.09 6.80 11.30
C ILE A 435 -1.96 7.54 12.33
N GLU A 436 -2.77 8.51 11.88
CA GLU A 436 -3.75 9.22 12.71
C GLU A 436 -4.62 8.22 13.49
N PRO A 437 -4.92 8.48 14.78
CA PRO A 437 -5.65 7.53 15.60
C PRO A 437 -6.99 7.07 15.01
N ALA A 438 -7.19 5.74 14.99
CA ALA A 438 -8.42 5.10 14.52
C ALA A 438 -9.11 4.34 15.65
N VAL A 439 -10.44 4.30 15.64
CA VAL A 439 -11.26 3.65 16.67
C VAL A 439 -12.12 2.55 16.08
N ARG A 440 -12.51 1.60 16.93
CA ARG A 440 -13.49 0.57 16.57
C ARG A 440 -14.83 1.20 16.25
N LYS A 441 -15.39 0.87 15.08
CA LYS A 441 -16.76 1.22 14.70
C LYS A 441 -17.37 0.08 13.88
N THR A 442 -18.64 -0.20 14.16
CA THR A 442 -19.45 -1.14 13.38
C THR A 442 -20.75 -0.45 13.01
N ILE A 443 -21.14 -0.60 11.75
CA ILE A 443 -22.45 -0.24 11.22
C ILE A 443 -23.13 -1.51 10.70
N GLN A 444 -24.42 -1.44 10.36
CA GLN A 444 -25.24 -2.61 10.02
C GLN A 444 -24.58 -3.59 9.02
N ASN A 445 -23.88 -3.09 8.00
CA ASN A 445 -23.31 -3.91 6.93
C ASN A 445 -21.78 -3.83 6.82
N TYR A 446 -21.11 -3.24 7.81
CA TYR A 446 -19.66 -3.05 7.74
C TYR A 446 -19.05 -2.90 9.14
N SER A 447 -17.98 -3.65 9.40
CA SER A 447 -17.09 -3.40 10.53
C SER A 447 -15.82 -2.75 10.00
N TYR A 448 -15.55 -1.54 10.47
CA TYR A 448 -14.31 -0.84 10.14
C TYR A 448 -13.13 -1.60 10.75
N LEU A 449 -12.01 -1.59 10.05
CA LEU A 449 -10.73 -2.00 10.62
C LEU A 449 -10.33 -1.00 11.71
N ASP A 450 -9.61 -1.49 12.71
CA ASP A 450 -9.13 -0.72 13.84
C ASP A 450 -7.70 -1.14 14.21
N TYR A 451 -7.20 -0.61 15.32
CA TYR A 451 -5.84 -0.85 15.83
C TYR A 451 -5.85 -1.73 17.08
N GLU A 452 -6.92 -2.48 17.32
CA GLU A 452 -7.00 -3.38 18.47
C GLU A 452 -6.10 -4.62 18.27
N PRO A 453 -5.52 -5.16 19.36
CA PRO A 453 -5.70 -4.76 20.77
C PRO A 453 -4.77 -3.63 21.25
N GLU A 454 -3.96 -3.04 20.37
CA GLU A 454 -2.96 -2.04 20.76
C GLU A 454 -3.54 -0.65 21.08
N GLY A 455 -4.76 -0.39 20.63
CA GLY A 455 -5.50 0.84 20.87
C GLY A 455 -5.25 1.94 19.84
N PRO A 456 -6.03 3.04 19.91
CA PRO A 456 -6.13 4.01 18.82
C PRO A 456 -4.83 4.78 18.55
N ASP A 457 -3.96 4.97 19.55
CA ASP A 457 -2.74 5.77 19.41
C ASP A 457 -1.50 4.91 19.04
N PHE A 458 -1.69 3.61 18.75
CA PHE A 458 -0.60 2.66 18.50
C PHE A 458 0.38 3.10 17.41
N TYR A 459 -0.10 3.53 16.24
CA TYR A 459 0.78 3.95 15.13
C TYR A 459 1.48 5.27 15.40
N MET A 460 0.89 6.14 16.22
CA MET A 460 1.56 7.36 16.70
C MET A 460 2.75 6.97 17.59
N ASN A 461 2.52 6.10 18.58
CA ASN A 461 3.59 5.61 19.47
C ASN A 461 4.69 4.85 18.72
N LEU A 462 4.31 4.00 17.77
CA LEU A 462 5.28 3.27 16.94
C LEU A 462 6.11 4.23 16.05
N THR A 463 5.48 5.28 15.52
CA THR A 463 6.20 6.35 14.79
C THR A 463 7.18 7.06 15.71
N LYS A 464 6.76 7.44 16.91
CA LYS A 464 7.63 8.09 17.92
C LYS A 464 8.87 7.26 18.22
N PHE A 465 8.70 5.95 18.42
CA PHE A 465 9.82 5.01 18.61
C PHE A 465 10.81 5.03 17.45
N TRP A 466 10.33 4.95 16.21
CA TRP A 466 11.20 4.91 15.03
C TRP A 466 11.87 6.24 14.73
N VAL A 467 11.19 7.36 14.96
CA VAL A 467 11.78 8.70 14.85
C VAL A 467 12.88 8.90 15.87
N ASN A 468 12.67 8.48 17.11
CA ASN A 468 13.70 8.51 18.15
C ASN A 468 14.92 7.65 17.76
N THR A 469 14.67 6.43 17.26
CA THR A 469 15.71 5.51 16.77
C THR A 469 16.53 6.12 15.61
N TYR A 470 15.85 6.72 14.62
CA TYR A 470 16.48 7.43 13.51
C TYR A 470 17.35 8.59 13.99
N THR A 471 16.81 9.38 14.93
CA THR A 471 17.47 10.56 15.49
C THR A 471 18.75 10.16 16.23
N LYS A 472 18.67 9.19 17.14
CA LYS A 472 19.84 8.66 17.90
C LYS A 472 20.92 8.09 16.98
N LYS A 473 20.54 7.33 15.94
CA LYS A 473 21.50 6.78 14.95
C LYS A 473 22.28 7.89 14.24
N ASN A 474 21.62 8.96 13.83
CA ASN A 474 22.24 10.07 13.10
C ASN A 474 23.10 10.99 13.98
N PHE A 475 22.83 11.07 15.29
CA PHE A 475 23.72 11.76 16.22
C PHE A 475 25.05 11.00 16.39
N ASN A 476 24.99 9.69 16.57
CA ASN A 476 26.18 8.85 16.76
C ASN A 476 27.07 8.79 15.52
N THR A 477 26.49 8.81 14.32
CA THR A 477 27.30 8.87 13.09
C THR A 477 28.04 10.20 12.94
N LYS A 478 27.48 11.34 13.37
CA LYS A 478 28.16 12.63 13.32
C LYS A 478 29.26 12.77 14.37
N SER A 479 29.10 12.18 15.56
CA SER A 479 30.10 12.24 16.63
C SER A 479 31.39 11.45 16.33
N ASN A 480 31.34 10.48 15.42
CA ASN A 480 32.50 9.65 15.06
C ASN A 480 33.37 10.25 13.94
N TYR A 481 33.06 11.46 13.46
CA TYR A 481 33.82 12.19 12.44
C TYR A 481 34.38 13.53 12.95
N HIS A 482 34.45 13.72 14.28
CA HIS A 482 35.10 14.86 14.91
C HIS A 482 36.35 14.44 15.67
#